data_AF-A0A484IB30-F1
#
_entry.id   AF-A0A484IB30-F1
#
_cell.length_a   1.000
_cell.length_b   1.000
_cell.length_c   1.000
_cell.angle_alpha   90.00
_cell.angle_beta   90.00
_cell.angle_gamma   90.00
#
_symmetry.space_group_name_H-M   'P 1'
#
loop_
_entity.id
_entity.type
_entity.pdbx_description
1 polymer ?
#
loop_
_entity_poly.entity_id
_entity_poly.type
_entity_poly.pdbx_seq_one_letter_code
_entity_poly.pdbx_strand_id
1 'polypeptide(L)' 'MQEIDVLWISFPELNLIRQQQKYSKINEGFYIFEIPKTGFVAKLEVDKLGLVVNYDNLYRRLS' A
#
# COMPACT_ATOMS: atom_id res chain seq x y z
N MET A 1 10.15 9.15 -3.97
CA MET A 1 8.84 9.28 -3.31
C MET A 1 7.83 9.70 -4.36
N GLN A 2 6.67 9.06 -4.40
CA GLN A 2 5.58 9.36 -5.30
C GLN A 2 4.29 9.53 -4.49
N GLU A 3 3.56 10.59 -4.77
CA GLU A 3 2.24 10.86 -4.19
C GLU A 3 1.19 10.61 -5.27
N ILE A 4 0.11 9.90 -4.91
CA ILE A 4 -0.97 9.57 -5.83
C ILE A 4 -2.32 9.74 -5.14
N ASP A 5 -3.29 10.23 -5.91
CA ASP A 5 -4.70 10.10 -5.56
C ASP A 5 -5.21 8.76 -6.10
N VAL A 6 -5.82 7.97 -5.22
CA VAL A 6 -6.51 6.73 -5.61
C VAL A 6 -8.00 6.84 -5.32
N LEU A 7 -8.78 6.06 -6.07
CA LEU A 7 -10.16 5.75 -5.72
C LEU A 7 -10.14 4.51 -4.83
N TRP A 8 -10.18 4.71 -3.51
CA TRP A 8 -10.25 3.62 -2.55
C TRP A 8 -11.69 3.11 -2.43
N ILE A 9 -11.86 1.80 -2.53
CA ILE A 9 -13.16 1.14 -2.37
C ILE A 9 -13.18 0.53 -0.96
N SER A 10 -13.99 1.09 -0.07
CA SER A 10 -14.08 0.60 1.31
C SER A 10 -14.97 -0.63 1.39
N PHE A 11 -14.53 -1.69 2.07
CA PHE A 11 -15.36 -2.85 2.37
C PHE A 11 -15.97 -2.74 3.78
N PRO A 12 -17.16 -3.34 4.02
CA PRO A 12 -17.94 -4.15 3.06
C PRO A 12 -18.89 -3.34 2.14
N GLU A 13 -19.14 -2.07 2.40
CA GLU A 13 -20.22 -1.30 1.72
C GLU A 13 -19.88 -0.85 0.29
N LEU A 14 -18.63 -1.01 -0.15
CA LEU A 14 -18.11 -0.61 -1.47
C LEU A 14 -18.20 0.90 -1.75
N ASN A 15 -18.07 1.75 -0.73
CA ASN A 15 -18.04 3.20 -0.94
C ASN A 15 -16.79 3.62 -1.71
N LEU A 16 -16.98 4.54 -2.66
CA LEU A 16 -15.90 5.15 -3.44
C LEU A 16 -15.35 6.37 -2.71
N ILE A 17 -14.10 6.31 -2.29
CA ILE A 17 -13.46 7.33 -1.47
C ILE A 17 -12.19 7.80 -2.17
N ARG A 18 -12.09 9.10 -2.48
CA ARG A 18 -10.80 9.69 -2.87
C ARG A 18 -9.85 9.61 -1.68
N GLN A 19 -8.70 8.97 -1.86
CA GLN A 19 -7.68 8.82 -0.83
C GLN A 19 -6.30 9.17 -1.40
N GLN A 20 -5.59 10.09 -0.74
CA GLN A 20 -4.19 10.37 -1.05
C GLN A 20 -3.32 9.28 -0.40
N GLN A 21 -2.37 8.77 -1.17
CA GLN A 21 -1.38 7.77 -0.74
C GLN A 21 0.03 8.22 -1.13
N LYS A 22 1.02 7.81 -0.34
CA LYS A 22 2.44 8.02 -0.67
C LYS A 22 3.17 6.69 -0.74
N TYR A 23 4.03 6.56 -1.73
CA TYR A 23 4.91 5.41 -1.93
C TYR A 23 6.36 5.86 -2.07
N SER A 24 7.21 5.33 -1.21
CA SER A 24 8.66 5.55 -1.25
C SER A 24 9.36 4.22 -1.51
N LYS A 25 9.96 4.08 -2.69
CA LYS A 25 10.82 2.93 -3.01
C LYS A 25 12.07 2.98 -2.14
N ILE A 26 12.34 1.91 -1.39
CA ILE A 26 13.56 1.75 -0.58
C ILE A 26 14.61 1.00 -1.39
N ASN A 27 14.23 -0.12 -1.98
CA ASN A 27 15.02 -0.87 -2.95
C ASN A 27 14.08 -1.66 -3.88
N GLU A 28 14.59 -2.63 -4.64
CA GLU A 28 13.80 -3.41 -5.60
C GLU A 28 12.69 -4.25 -4.96
N GLY A 29 12.87 -4.72 -3.72
CA GLY A 29 11.93 -5.59 -3.01
C GLY A 29 11.12 -4.89 -1.93
N PHE A 30 11.37 -3.61 -1.65
CA PHE A 30 10.72 -2.93 -0.52
C PHE A 30 10.26 -1.50 -0.82
N TYR A 31 9.06 -1.20 -0.36
CA TYR A 31 8.43 0.11 -0.42
C TYR A 31 7.89 0.52 0.95
N ILE A 32 7.88 1.81 1.24
CA ILE A 32 7.09 2.39 2.34
C ILE A 32 5.81 2.95 1.73
N PHE A 33 4.69 2.51 2.28
CA PHE A 33 3.34 2.96 1.97
C PHE A 33 2.82 3.82 3.11
N GLU A 34 2.16 4.93 2.77
CA GLU A 34 1.60 5.86 3.74
C GLU A 34 0.21 6.36 3.31
N ILE A 35 -0.67 6.58 4.29
CA ILE A 35 -1.95 7.29 4.13
C ILE A 35 -1.89 8.56 4.98
N PRO A 36 -1.44 9.70 4.41
CA PRO A 36 -1.16 10.92 5.18
C PRO A 36 -2.31 11.38 6.07
N LYS A 37 -3.56 11.27 5.58
CA LYS A 37 -4.77 11.67 6.30
C LYS A 37 -4.95 10.93 7.64
N THR A 38 -4.45 9.70 7.75
CA THR A 38 -4.61 8.86 8.95
C THR A 38 -3.32 8.68 9.74
N GLY A 39 -2.17 9.05 9.17
CA GLY A 39 -0.85 8.74 9.72
C GLY A 39 -0.47 7.26 9.61
N PHE A 40 -1.26 6.43 8.94
CA PHE A 40 -0.93 5.02 8.72
C PHE A 40 0.32 4.90 7.85
N VAL A 41 1.25 4.04 8.27
CA VAL A 41 2.49 3.72 7.57
C VAL A 41 2.72 2.22 7.60
N ALA A 42 3.14 1.63 6.48
CA ALA A 42 3.50 0.23 6.40
C ALA A 42 4.67 -0.01 5.46
N LYS A 43 5.43 -1.08 5.73
CA LYS A 43 6.47 -1.58 4.83
C LYS A 43 5.89 -2.70 3.98
N LEU A 44 5.97 -2.54 2.66
CA LEU A 44 5.57 -3.54 1.68
C LEU A 44 6.82 -4.29 1.20
N GLU A 45 6.79 -5.61 1.28
CA GLU A 45 7.71 -6.49 0.57
C GLU A 45 7.06 -6.94 -0.74
N VAL A 46 7.78 -6.82 -1.84
CA VAL A 46 7.30 -7.18 -3.18
C VAL A 46 8.24 -8.16 -3.88
N ASP A 47 7.69 -8.96 -4.79
CA ASP A 47 8.50 -9.80 -5.67
C ASP A 47 9.05 -9.01 -6.88
N LYS A 48 9.75 -9.71 -7.78
CA LYS A 48 10.39 -9.11 -8.96
C LYS A 48 9.42 -8.46 -9.94
N LEU A 49 8.12 -8.77 -9.86
CA LEU A 49 7.07 -8.18 -10.69
C LEU A 49 6.34 -7.03 -9.97
N GLY A 50 6.70 -6.75 -8.71
CA GLY A 50 6.06 -5.72 -7.88
C GLY A 50 4.80 -6.20 -7.17
N LEU A 51 4.53 -7.52 -7.13
CA LEU A 51 3.39 -8.06 -6.38
C LEU A 51 3.74 -8.17 -4.90
N VAL A 52 2.83 -7.75 -4.02
CA VAL A 52 3.03 -7.79 -2.57
C VAL A 52 3.12 -9.24 -2.08
N VAL A 53 4.23 -9.54 -1.39
CA VAL A 53 4.50 -10.82 -0.73
C VAL A 53 4.19 -10.73 0.75
N ASN A 54 4.56 -9.60 1.37
CA ASN A 54 4.27 -9.33 2.76
C ASN A 54 3.83 -7.87 2.93
N TYR A 55 2.67 -7.67 3.53
CA TYR A 55 2.13 -6.37 3.90
C TYR A 55 2.12 -6.28 5.42
N ASP A 56 3.33 -6.14 5.97
CA ASP A 56 3.57 -6.07 7.41
C ASP A 56 2.76 -7.12 8.20
N ASN A 57 1.89 -6.69 9.13
CA ASN A 57 1.04 -7.60 9.91
C ASN A 57 -0.39 -7.78 9.35
N LEU A 58 -0.69 -7.22 8.17
CA LEU A 58 -2.04 -7.23 7.59
C LEU A 58 -2.28 -8.42 6.68
N TYR A 59 -1.36 -8.66 5.73
CA TYR A 59 -1.51 -9.70 4.72
C TYR A 59 -0.18 -10.35 4.41
N ARG A 60 -0.24 -11.66 4.15
CA ARG A 60 0.89 -12.44 3.65
C ARG A 60 0.44 -13.29 2.47
N ARG A 61 1.23 -13.30 1.40
CA ARG A 61 0.99 -14.17 0.26
C ARG A 61 1.19 -15.63 0.66
N LEU A 62 0.21 -16.46 0.37
CA LEU A 62 0.33 -17.92 0.44
C LEU A 62 0.89 -18.42 -0.89
N SER A 63 1.79 -19.40 -0.82
CA SER A 63 2.56 -19.95 -1.95
C SER A 63 1.68 -20.53 -3.05
#